data_AF-A0A559IZD4-F1
#
_entry.id   AF-A0A559IZD4-F1
#
_cell.length_a   1.000
_cell.length_b   1.000
_cell.length_c   1.000
_cell.angle_alpha   90.00
_cell.angle_beta   90.00
_cell.angle_gamma   90.00
#
_symmetry.space_group_name_H-M   'P 1'
#
loop_
_entity.id
_entity.type
_entity.pdbx_description
1 polymer ?
#
loop_
_entity_poly.entity_id
_entity_poly.type
_entity_poly.pdbx_seq_one_letter_code
_entity_poly.pdbx_strand_id
1 'polypeptide(L)'
;MSEDRNLRTAERKMKLFCACLLLGWSFLIVYITKQQLMPLYVAPRMEWLVKGSALVCYILGIFQVYMAFVPDKRSDPSACNCTAIEIKHKRGFASSLSSCSAAITLLLPFILTYVWPPMPLSSQAAALKGIQYAPSASLKQWTTGPTSSLLASKDNTTPSNPTAESLPPDSSSSSNAATEQSDTIEPSGVVSKEQEQLPATSTKVPTFEADEFTQIYADLAKQLYNKEVIVVTEEQYMEIILTLDLFKEQFAGKRIRIPGFVYQDKEMEKGRFAIARFSMQCCTADASPFGILSINHTKQNVKADEWVEGEGVLTIAKHENNQVMLLKIDSLRSIPAKEDPYVYPDFNFGS
;
A
#
# COMPACT_ATOMS: atom_id res chain seq x y z
N MET A 1 -31.24 -32.78 40.21
CA MET A 1 -31.04 -33.86 39.20
C MET A 1 -31.52 -33.50 37.78
N SER A 2 -32.63 -32.79 37.58
CA SER A 2 -33.01 -32.28 36.23
C SER A 2 -32.16 -31.06 35.81
N GLU A 3 -31.88 -30.16 36.75
CA GLU A 3 -31.10 -28.94 36.51
C GLU A 3 -29.66 -29.23 36.08
N ASP A 4 -28.99 -30.18 36.73
CA ASP A 4 -27.62 -30.63 36.36
C ASP A 4 -27.54 -31.30 34.97
N ARG A 5 -28.63 -31.95 34.53
CA ARG A 5 -28.70 -32.55 33.19
C ARG A 5 -28.89 -31.48 32.11
N ASN A 6 -29.69 -30.46 32.38
CA ASN A 6 -29.91 -29.35 31.45
C ASN A 6 -28.64 -28.52 31.28
N LEU A 7 -27.91 -28.23 32.37
CA LEU A 7 -26.64 -27.51 32.34
C LEU A 7 -25.56 -28.27 31.54
N ARG A 8 -25.39 -29.58 31.76
CA ARG A 8 -24.44 -30.41 30.99
C ARG A 8 -24.80 -30.50 29.51
N THR A 9 -26.08 -30.56 29.19
CA THR A 9 -26.55 -30.61 27.79
C THR A 9 -26.29 -29.27 27.08
N ALA A 10 -26.49 -28.15 27.77
CA ALA A 10 -26.18 -26.81 27.25
C ALA A 10 -24.67 -26.62 27.03
N GLU A 11 -23.82 -27.09 27.95
CA GLU A 11 -22.37 -27.01 27.81
C GLU A 11 -21.84 -27.84 26.62
N ARG A 12 -22.37 -29.05 26.42
CA ARG A 12 -22.04 -29.89 25.25
C ARG A 12 -22.46 -29.24 23.94
N LYS A 13 -23.66 -28.66 23.88
CA LYS A 13 -24.15 -27.94 22.69
C LYS A 13 -23.26 -26.74 22.35
N MET A 14 -22.81 -25.99 23.35
CA MET A 14 -21.89 -24.86 23.14
C MET A 14 -20.52 -25.32 22.60
N LYS A 15 -19.94 -26.38 23.18
CA LYS A 15 -18.66 -26.95 22.71
C LYS A 15 -18.75 -27.43 21.26
N LEU A 16 -19.85 -28.10 20.89
CA LEU A 16 -20.10 -28.53 19.51
C LEU A 16 -20.28 -27.35 18.55
N PHE A 17 -20.99 -26.29 18.97
CA PHE A 17 -21.13 -25.09 18.16
C PHE A 17 -19.78 -24.41 17.88
N CYS A 18 -18.96 -24.19 18.93
CA CYS A 18 -17.61 -23.64 18.78
C CYS A 18 -16.70 -24.52 17.91
N ALA A 19 -16.82 -25.84 18.03
CA ALA A 19 -16.07 -26.78 17.21
C ALA A 19 -16.46 -26.68 15.72
N CYS A 20 -17.76 -26.66 15.40
CA CYS A 20 -18.24 -26.46 14.04
C CYS A 20 -17.71 -25.16 13.43
N LEU A 21 -17.65 -24.11 14.24
CA LEU A 21 -17.19 -22.80 13.80
C LEU A 21 -15.68 -22.80 13.50
N LEU A 22 -14.85 -23.37 14.38
CA LEU A 22 -13.40 -23.49 14.16
C LEU A 22 -13.05 -24.36 12.96
N LEU A 23 -13.76 -25.49 12.80
CA LEU A 23 -13.61 -26.35 11.63
C LEU A 23 -14.05 -25.66 10.35
N GLY A 24 -15.15 -24.89 10.40
CA GLY A 24 -15.59 -24.05 9.30
C GLY A 24 -14.51 -23.04 8.88
N TRP A 25 -13.83 -22.41 9.84
CA TRP A 25 -12.79 -21.41 9.53
C TRP A 25 -11.57 -22.04 8.90
N SER A 26 -11.16 -23.19 9.44
CA SER A 26 -10.08 -23.97 8.86
C SER A 26 -10.41 -24.36 7.41
N PHE A 27 -11.63 -24.84 7.16
CA PHE A 27 -12.09 -25.19 5.82
C PHE A 27 -12.15 -23.97 4.88
N LEU A 28 -12.63 -22.83 5.36
CA LEU A 28 -12.67 -21.58 4.60
C LEU A 28 -11.27 -21.14 4.14
N ILE A 29 -10.29 -21.18 5.04
CA ILE A 29 -8.90 -20.81 4.72
C ILE A 29 -8.32 -21.78 3.68
N VAL A 30 -8.58 -23.08 3.82
CA VAL A 30 -8.16 -24.09 2.82
C VAL A 30 -8.84 -23.86 1.47
N TYR A 31 -10.12 -23.47 1.47
CA TYR A 31 -10.87 -23.15 0.26
C TYR A 31 -10.26 -21.94 -0.48
N ILE A 32 -9.97 -20.85 0.24
CA ILE A 32 -9.32 -19.66 -0.33
C ILE A 32 -7.93 -20.02 -0.89
N THR A 33 -7.18 -20.86 -0.18
CA THR A 33 -5.86 -21.34 -0.62
C THR A 33 -5.94 -22.11 -1.95
N LYS A 34 -6.99 -22.91 -2.16
CA LYS A 34 -7.15 -23.69 -3.41
C LYS A 34 -7.56 -22.86 -4.62
N GLN A 35 -8.22 -21.74 -4.40
CA GLN A 35 -8.72 -20.86 -5.48
C GLN A 35 -7.61 -19.95 -6.07
N GLN A 36 -6.36 -20.06 -5.61
CA GLN A 36 -5.26 -19.13 -5.94
C GLN A 36 -5.58 -17.65 -5.66
N LEU A 37 -6.62 -17.37 -4.86
CA LEU A 37 -7.03 -16.03 -4.45
C LEU A 37 -6.19 -15.49 -3.28
N MET A 38 -5.23 -16.26 -2.77
CA MET A 38 -4.48 -15.87 -1.59
C MET A 38 -3.67 -14.57 -1.76
N PRO A 39 -2.99 -14.34 -2.90
CA PRO A 39 -2.28 -13.08 -3.13
C PRO A 39 -3.21 -11.87 -3.08
N LEU A 40 -4.52 -12.06 -3.20
CA LEU A 40 -5.48 -10.97 -3.10
C LEU A 40 -5.54 -10.35 -1.70
N TYR A 41 -5.26 -11.16 -0.67
CA TYR A 41 -5.52 -10.84 0.73
C TYR A 41 -4.25 -10.70 1.58
N VAL A 42 -3.26 -11.54 1.32
CA VAL A 42 -2.08 -11.72 2.17
C VAL A 42 -0.85 -11.89 1.31
N ALA A 43 0.26 -11.27 1.71
CA ALA A 43 1.52 -11.38 1.00
C ALA A 43 2.04 -12.84 0.97
N PRO A 44 2.69 -13.30 -0.11
CA PRO A 44 3.17 -14.68 -0.25
C PRO A 44 4.04 -15.15 0.92
N ARG A 45 4.82 -14.24 1.53
CA ARG A 45 5.66 -14.56 2.70
C ARG A 45 4.86 -14.90 3.95
N MET A 46 3.64 -14.38 4.11
CA MET A 46 2.79 -14.62 5.29
C MET A 46 1.81 -15.78 5.08
N GLU A 47 1.77 -16.36 3.89
CA GLU A 47 0.92 -17.51 3.53
C GLU A 47 1.11 -18.68 4.50
N TRP A 48 2.36 -18.98 4.88
CA TRP A 48 2.64 -20.10 5.78
C TRP A 48 2.05 -19.88 7.18
N LEU A 49 2.03 -18.65 7.69
CA LEU A 49 1.42 -18.32 8.98
C LEU A 49 -0.10 -18.52 8.93
N VAL A 50 -0.73 -18.11 7.83
CA VAL A 50 -2.17 -18.29 7.61
C VAL A 50 -2.54 -19.76 7.47
N LYS A 51 -1.73 -20.54 6.74
CA LYS A 51 -1.89 -22.01 6.66
C LYS A 51 -1.66 -22.67 8.04
N GLY A 52 -0.69 -22.20 8.80
CA GLY A 52 -0.41 -22.66 10.16
C GLY A 52 -1.58 -22.39 11.12
N SER A 53 -2.19 -21.20 11.06
CA SER A 53 -3.35 -20.88 11.88
C SER A 53 -4.57 -21.74 11.52
N ALA A 54 -4.77 -22.04 10.23
CA ALA A 54 -5.83 -22.96 9.79
C ALA A 54 -5.64 -24.37 10.36
N LEU A 55 -4.40 -24.87 10.44
CA LEU A 55 -4.07 -26.15 11.07
C LEU A 55 -4.35 -26.14 12.58
N VAL A 56 -3.95 -25.06 13.28
CA VAL A 56 -4.24 -24.91 14.71
C VAL A 56 -5.74 -24.87 14.97
N CYS A 57 -6.51 -24.11 14.20
CA CYS A 57 -7.97 -24.07 14.28
C CYS A 57 -8.60 -25.45 14.03
N TYR A 58 -8.06 -26.22 13.09
CA TYR A 58 -8.51 -27.59 12.82
C TYR A 58 -8.31 -28.51 14.02
N ILE A 59 -7.11 -28.52 14.61
CA ILE A 59 -6.76 -29.35 15.77
C ILE A 59 -7.62 -28.96 16.98
N LEU A 60 -7.77 -27.66 17.25
CA LEU A 60 -8.62 -27.15 18.34
C LEU A 60 -10.10 -27.51 18.12
N GLY A 61 -10.57 -27.46 16.88
CA GLY A 61 -11.91 -27.89 16.50
C GLY A 61 -12.14 -29.37 16.85
N ILE A 62 -11.25 -30.26 16.40
CA ILE A 62 -11.33 -31.70 16.71
C ILE A 62 -11.24 -31.95 18.23
N PHE A 63 -10.34 -31.27 18.92
CA PHE A 63 -10.19 -31.42 20.37
C PHE A 63 -11.47 -31.02 21.12
N GLN A 64 -12.16 -29.95 20.70
CA GLN A 64 -13.45 -29.57 21.28
C GLN A 64 -14.56 -30.59 20.99
N VAL A 65 -14.57 -31.19 19.79
CA VAL A 65 -15.47 -32.32 19.47
C VAL A 65 -15.18 -33.48 20.42
N TYR A 66 -13.91 -33.88 20.56
CA TYR A 66 -13.50 -34.96 21.46
C TYR A 66 -13.95 -34.71 22.91
N MET A 67 -13.68 -33.52 23.45
CA MET A 67 -14.10 -33.12 24.80
C MET A 67 -15.62 -33.01 24.97
N ALA A 68 -16.40 -32.86 23.90
CA ALA A 68 -17.87 -32.90 23.97
C ALA A 68 -18.40 -34.34 24.13
N PHE A 69 -17.68 -35.33 23.59
CA PHE A 69 -18.05 -36.74 23.64
C PHE A 69 -17.43 -37.49 24.82
N VAL A 70 -16.25 -37.09 25.30
CA VAL A 70 -15.65 -37.70 26.48
C VAL A 70 -16.47 -37.34 27.73
N PRO A 71 -16.98 -38.33 28.48
CA PRO A 71 -17.67 -38.06 29.74
C PRO A 71 -16.68 -37.46 30.75
N ASP A 72 -17.08 -36.33 31.34
CA ASP A 72 -16.27 -35.61 32.33
C ASP A 72 -16.04 -36.51 33.55
N LYS A 73 -14.84 -37.10 33.64
CA LYS A 73 -14.45 -38.00 34.73
C LYS A 73 -13.95 -37.14 35.89
N ARG A 74 -14.81 -36.27 36.43
CA ARG A 74 -14.49 -35.57 37.68
C ARG A 74 -14.85 -36.45 38.87
N SER A 75 -13.80 -36.70 39.62
CA SER A 75 -13.65 -37.46 40.86
C SER A 75 -14.69 -37.11 41.91
N ASP A 76 -15.02 -38.12 42.71
CA ASP A 76 -15.81 -38.07 43.94
C ASP A 76 -15.55 -36.82 44.82
N PRO A 77 -16.58 -36.30 45.51
CA PRO A 77 -16.42 -35.30 46.57
C PRO A 77 -15.97 -35.99 47.85
N SER A 78 -14.73 -36.47 47.91
CA SER A 78 -14.14 -36.98 49.16
C SER A 78 -12.62 -37.02 49.12
N ALA A 79 -11.98 -35.86 49.27
CA ALA A 79 -10.63 -35.80 49.81
C ALA A 79 -10.45 -34.50 50.61
N CYS A 80 -10.15 -34.71 51.89
CA CYS A 80 -9.87 -33.79 52.98
C CYS A 80 -9.39 -32.37 52.65
N ASN A 81 -10.02 -31.41 53.35
CA ASN A 81 -9.41 -30.20 53.89
C ASN A 81 -7.97 -30.47 54.37
N CYS A 82 -6.99 -29.75 53.82
CA CYS A 82 -5.80 -29.23 54.51
C CYS A 82 -4.85 -28.58 53.47
N THR A 83 -5.17 -27.35 53.07
CA THR A 83 -4.26 -26.19 52.89
C THR A 83 -5.10 -25.09 52.23
N ALA A 84 -5.68 -24.24 53.07
CA ALA A 84 -6.27 -22.98 52.64
C ALA A 84 -5.13 -22.01 52.28
N ILE A 85 -4.64 -22.10 51.04
CA ILE A 85 -4.26 -20.90 50.31
C ILE A 85 -5.44 -20.64 49.39
N GLU A 86 -6.30 -19.71 49.79
CA GLU A 86 -7.33 -19.15 48.93
C GLU A 86 -6.65 -18.44 47.75
N ILE A 87 -6.24 -19.19 46.73
CA ILE A 87 -6.33 -18.67 45.37
C ILE A 87 -7.81 -18.77 45.03
N LYS A 88 -8.53 -17.73 45.47
CA LYS A 88 -9.80 -17.34 44.89
C LYS A 88 -9.50 -17.07 43.41
N HIS A 89 -9.46 -18.13 42.60
CA HIS A 89 -9.67 -18.04 41.17
C HIS A 89 -11.10 -17.51 41.03
N LYS A 90 -11.22 -16.18 41.16
CA LYS A 90 -12.25 -15.42 40.48
C LYS A 90 -12.26 -16.02 39.09
N ARG A 91 -13.35 -16.73 38.77
CA ARG A 91 -13.82 -17.01 37.42
C ARG A 91 -14.03 -15.66 36.73
N GLY A 92 -12.94 -14.96 36.44
CA GLY A 92 -12.90 -13.63 35.86
C GLY A 92 -12.83 -13.75 34.34
N PHE A 93 -13.85 -14.37 33.76
CA PHE A 93 -14.21 -14.20 32.34
C PHE A 93 -15.60 -14.77 32.01
N ALA A 94 -16.22 -15.52 32.94
CA ALA A 94 -17.51 -16.15 32.74
C ALA A 94 -18.59 -15.49 33.60
N SER A 95 -19.08 -14.33 33.16
CA SER A 95 -20.42 -13.86 33.53
C SER A 95 -21.22 -13.64 32.27
N SER A 96 -21.89 -14.70 31.84
CA SER A 96 -23.26 -14.72 31.30
C SER A 96 -23.76 -13.43 30.65
N LEU A 97 -23.01 -12.89 29.68
CA LEU A 97 -23.49 -11.91 28.74
C LEU A 97 -22.98 -12.32 27.36
N SER A 98 -23.90 -12.92 26.60
CA SER A 98 -23.89 -13.07 25.15
C SER A 98 -22.92 -14.09 24.53
N SER A 99 -23.11 -15.39 24.80
CA SER A 99 -22.63 -16.44 23.87
C SER A 99 -23.15 -16.22 22.44
N CYS A 100 -24.30 -15.55 22.28
CA CYS A 100 -24.76 -15.10 20.97
C CYS A 100 -23.91 -13.97 20.37
N SER A 101 -23.37 -13.00 21.12
CA SER A 101 -22.59 -11.90 20.52
C SER A 101 -21.26 -12.41 20.00
N ALA A 102 -20.54 -13.24 20.77
CA ALA A 102 -19.29 -13.84 20.34
C ALA A 102 -19.49 -14.79 19.14
N ALA A 103 -20.59 -15.55 19.13
CA ALA A 103 -20.98 -16.38 18.00
C ALA A 103 -21.29 -15.54 16.74
N ILE A 104 -22.02 -14.43 16.90
CA ILE A 104 -22.34 -13.51 15.80
C ILE A 104 -21.08 -12.85 15.24
N THR A 105 -20.15 -12.40 16.08
CA THR A 105 -18.86 -11.85 15.65
C THR A 105 -18.04 -12.88 14.85
N LEU A 106 -18.12 -14.16 15.22
CA LEU A 106 -17.42 -15.23 14.50
C LEU A 106 -18.13 -15.74 13.24
N LEU A 107 -19.44 -15.55 13.13
CA LEU A 107 -20.22 -15.87 11.92
C LEU A 107 -20.18 -14.75 10.86
N LEU A 108 -20.01 -13.50 11.29
CA LEU A 108 -19.88 -12.33 10.42
C LEU A 108 -18.92 -12.54 9.22
N PRO A 109 -17.68 -13.02 9.40
CA PRO A 109 -16.76 -13.21 8.28
C PRO A 109 -17.22 -14.25 7.27
N PHE A 110 -17.92 -15.31 7.69
CA PHE A 110 -18.52 -16.25 6.72
C PHE A 110 -19.59 -15.59 5.87
N ILE A 111 -20.44 -14.78 6.50
CA ILE A 111 -21.49 -14.03 5.79
C ILE A 111 -20.83 -13.04 4.82
N LEU A 112 -19.79 -12.32 5.26
CA LEU A 112 -19.04 -11.40 4.41
C LEU A 112 -18.39 -12.11 3.22
N THR A 113 -17.80 -13.29 3.41
CA THR A 113 -17.22 -14.07 2.29
C THR A 113 -18.25 -14.56 1.29
N TYR A 114 -19.50 -14.78 1.73
CA TYR A 114 -20.58 -15.20 0.84
C TYR A 114 -21.22 -14.01 0.10
N VAL A 115 -21.34 -12.86 0.77
CA VAL A 115 -22.02 -11.67 0.24
C VAL A 115 -21.10 -10.82 -0.65
N TRP A 116 -19.80 -10.76 -0.35
CA TRP A 116 -18.85 -9.95 -1.11
C TRP A 116 -17.87 -10.82 -1.91
N PRO A 117 -17.96 -10.81 -3.26
CA PRO A 117 -17.01 -11.53 -4.09
C PRO A 117 -15.59 -10.96 -3.90
N PRO A 118 -14.55 -11.78 -4.06
CA PRO A 118 -13.17 -11.34 -4.02
C PRO A 118 -12.93 -10.32 -5.14
N MET A 119 -12.48 -9.12 -4.78
CA MET A 119 -12.14 -8.06 -5.74
C MET A 119 -10.76 -7.48 -5.40
N PRO A 120 -9.91 -7.21 -6.41
CA PRO A 120 -8.65 -6.50 -6.20
C PRO A 120 -8.90 -5.04 -5.82
N LEU A 121 -7.92 -4.42 -5.16
CA LEU A 121 -7.99 -2.99 -4.91
C LEU A 121 -7.96 -2.22 -6.24
N SER A 122 -8.97 -1.37 -6.42
CA SER A 122 -9.09 -0.48 -7.57
C SER A 122 -8.41 0.86 -7.32
N SER A 123 -8.27 1.67 -8.35
CA SER A 123 -7.82 3.06 -8.32
C SER A 123 -8.70 3.93 -7.41
N GLN A 124 -9.94 3.53 -7.13
CA GLN A 124 -10.76 4.21 -6.11
C GLN A 124 -10.22 3.99 -4.70
N ALA A 125 -9.74 2.78 -4.39
CA ALA A 125 -9.05 2.54 -3.12
C ALA A 125 -7.74 3.34 -3.05
N ALA A 126 -7.08 3.58 -4.20
CA ALA A 126 -5.92 4.46 -4.26
C ALA A 126 -6.29 5.93 -3.96
N ALA A 127 -7.43 6.40 -4.45
CA ALA A 127 -7.92 7.75 -4.16
C ALA A 127 -8.12 8.00 -2.66
N LEU A 128 -8.62 6.99 -1.94
CA LEU A 128 -8.85 7.09 -0.50
C LEU A 128 -7.56 7.00 0.33
N LYS A 129 -6.53 6.32 -0.20
CA LYS A 129 -5.25 6.12 0.51
C LYS A 129 -4.18 7.17 0.16
N GLY A 130 -4.28 7.82 -1.00
CA GLY A 130 -3.23 8.65 -1.57
C GLY A 130 -2.10 7.82 -2.19
N ILE A 131 -1.34 8.41 -3.12
CA ILE A 131 -0.20 7.76 -3.79
C ILE A 131 1.13 8.31 -3.28
N GLN A 132 2.10 7.43 -3.06
CA GLN A 132 3.47 7.81 -2.74
C GLN A 132 4.26 8.13 -4.01
N TYR A 133 4.48 9.41 -4.31
CA TYR A 133 5.26 9.87 -5.47
C TYR A 133 6.75 10.12 -5.17
N ALA A 134 7.13 10.15 -3.89
CA ALA A 134 8.51 10.34 -3.41
C ALA A 134 8.84 9.31 -2.31
N PRO A 135 8.88 8.01 -2.64
CA PRO A 135 9.07 6.96 -1.64
C PRO A 135 10.44 7.02 -0.92
N SER A 136 11.45 7.67 -1.52
CA SER A 136 12.75 7.87 -0.87
C SER A 136 12.71 8.83 0.32
N ALA A 137 11.71 9.71 0.41
CA ALA A 137 11.57 10.64 1.54
C ALA A 137 11.35 9.89 2.85
N SER A 138 10.52 8.83 2.83
CA SER A 138 10.29 7.96 3.99
C SER A 138 11.52 7.15 4.37
N LEU A 139 12.34 6.74 3.39
CA LEU A 139 13.60 6.03 3.64
C LEU A 139 14.63 6.91 4.36
N LYS A 140 14.81 8.16 3.89
CA LYS A 140 15.74 9.12 4.50
C LYS A 140 15.35 9.49 5.93
N GLN A 141 14.06 9.54 6.24
CA GLN A 141 13.57 9.80 7.59
C GLN A 141 13.99 8.72 8.61
N TRP A 142 14.22 7.48 8.17
CA TRP A 142 14.71 6.42 9.06
C TRP A 142 16.24 6.47 9.25
N THR A 143 16.98 6.91 8.24
CA THR A 143 18.45 7.01 8.31
C THR A 143 18.91 8.27 9.06
N THR A 144 18.13 9.35 9.01
CA THR A 144 18.29 10.51 9.88
C THR A 144 17.38 10.36 11.10
N GLY A 145 17.86 9.75 12.18
CA GLY A 145 17.10 9.60 13.43
C GLY A 145 16.46 10.92 13.92
N PRO A 146 15.44 10.87 14.80
CA PRO A 146 14.63 12.04 15.12
C PRO A 146 15.45 13.02 15.96
N THR A 147 15.92 14.09 15.34
CA THR A 147 16.26 15.31 16.06
C THR A 147 15.51 16.46 15.41
N SER A 148 14.59 17.04 16.19
CA SER A 148 13.91 18.30 15.97
C SER A 148 12.62 18.29 15.13
N SER A 149 11.53 17.82 15.75
CA SER A 149 10.25 18.53 15.67
C SER A 149 9.45 18.35 16.97
N LEU A 150 10.09 18.64 18.11
CA LEU A 150 9.39 19.07 19.31
C LEU A 150 9.68 20.55 19.45
N LEU A 151 8.89 21.38 18.75
CA LEU A 151 8.53 22.77 19.04
C LEU A 151 7.72 23.29 17.85
N ALA A 152 6.60 23.96 18.14
CA ALA A 152 5.50 24.39 17.26
C ALA A 152 4.54 23.25 16.85
N SER A 153 3.30 23.15 17.31
CA SER A 153 2.44 24.11 17.99
C SER A 153 1.47 23.38 18.91
N LYS A 154 1.42 23.81 20.16
CA LYS A 154 0.29 23.59 21.05
C LYS A 154 -0.34 24.97 21.24
N ASP A 155 -1.53 25.17 20.70
CA ASP A 155 -2.60 25.88 21.40
C ASP A 155 -3.96 25.68 20.70
N ASN A 156 -4.78 24.93 21.42
CA ASN A 156 -6.24 24.80 21.50
C ASN A 156 -7.12 25.70 20.60
N THR A 157 -8.19 25.13 20.03
CA THR A 157 -9.58 25.15 20.59
C THR A 157 -10.62 24.87 19.48
N THR A 158 -11.40 23.80 19.63
CA THR A 158 -12.78 23.65 19.09
C THR A 158 -13.73 24.13 20.20
N PRO A 159 -14.92 24.75 19.98
CA PRO A 159 -15.87 24.52 18.88
C PRO A 159 -16.58 25.78 18.32
N SER A 160 -17.36 25.55 17.25
CA SER A 160 -18.65 26.18 16.87
C SER A 160 -18.70 26.81 15.47
N ASN A 161 -19.59 26.24 14.65
CA ASN A 161 -20.35 26.90 13.57
C ASN A 161 -21.68 27.41 14.23
N PRO A 162 -22.51 28.33 13.68
CA PRO A 162 -22.74 28.52 12.24
C PRO A 162 -23.12 29.93 11.71
N THR A 163 -23.19 30.03 10.36
CA THR A 163 -24.12 30.84 9.54
C THR A 163 -23.83 32.32 9.19
N ALA A 164 -24.15 32.63 7.92
CA ALA A 164 -24.42 33.92 7.23
C ALA A 164 -23.22 34.68 6.64
N GLU A 165 -23.06 34.74 5.30
CA GLU A 165 -23.69 35.71 4.35
C GLU A 165 -22.93 37.06 4.41
N SER A 166 -22.26 37.59 3.39
CA SER A 166 -22.73 37.99 2.06
C SER A 166 -21.58 38.37 1.10
N LEU A 167 -21.87 38.37 -0.20
CA LEU A 167 -21.07 38.78 -1.37
C LEU A 167 -20.72 40.30 -1.43
N PRO A 168 -19.80 40.71 -2.34
CA PRO A 168 -19.27 42.09 -2.53
C PRO A 168 -20.13 42.88 -3.56
N PRO A 169 -19.86 44.16 -3.88
CA PRO A 169 -18.87 44.57 -4.92
C PRO A 169 -18.19 45.93 -4.60
N ASP A 170 -17.14 46.38 -5.31
CA ASP A 170 -17.22 47.27 -6.48
C ASP A 170 -15.78 47.55 -6.95
N SER A 171 -15.41 47.34 -8.22
CA SER A 171 -15.50 48.30 -9.35
C SER A 171 -14.70 49.59 -9.09
N SER A 172 -13.86 50.17 -9.97
CA SER A 172 -13.64 50.10 -11.41
C SER A 172 -12.40 50.94 -11.78
N SER A 173 -11.71 50.56 -12.87
CA SER A 173 -11.06 51.36 -13.95
C SER A 173 -10.69 52.84 -13.69
N SER A 174 -9.55 53.35 -14.17
CA SER A 174 -9.30 53.77 -15.56
C SER A 174 -8.04 54.68 -15.56
N SER A 175 -6.98 54.38 -16.33
CA SER A 175 -6.65 54.78 -17.72
C SER A 175 -5.89 56.11 -17.89
N ASN A 176 -4.92 56.06 -18.83
CA ASN A 176 -4.32 57.12 -19.67
C ASN A 176 -2.86 57.50 -19.34
N ALA A 177 -1.97 57.81 -20.28
CA ALA A 177 -1.80 57.54 -21.72
C ALA A 177 -0.50 58.25 -22.16
N ALA A 178 0.24 57.63 -23.10
CA ALA A 178 1.16 58.19 -24.13
C ALA A 178 2.38 59.05 -23.68
N THR A 179 3.57 59.04 -24.31
CA THR A 179 3.85 59.22 -25.76
C THR A 179 5.32 58.81 -26.10
N GLU A 180 5.49 58.13 -27.25
CA GLU A 180 6.55 58.09 -28.30
C GLU A 180 8.07 58.16 -27.91
N GLN A 181 9.04 57.52 -28.58
CA GLN A 181 9.29 57.43 -30.03
C GLN A 181 10.41 56.40 -30.37
N SER A 182 10.38 55.92 -31.61
CA SER A 182 11.23 54.93 -32.32
C SER A 182 12.74 55.18 -32.37
N ASP A 183 13.55 54.13 -32.60
CA ASP A 183 14.28 53.98 -33.87
C ASP A 183 14.93 52.59 -34.07
N THR A 184 14.98 52.19 -35.34
CA THR A 184 15.43 50.89 -35.89
C THR A 184 16.88 51.01 -36.41
N ILE A 185 17.58 49.87 -36.59
CA ILE A 185 18.50 49.50 -37.70
C ILE A 185 19.75 48.72 -37.19
N GLU A 186 19.76 47.41 -37.47
CA GLU A 186 20.90 46.48 -37.70
C GLU A 186 21.68 46.87 -39.00
N PRO A 187 22.84 46.31 -39.45
CA PRO A 187 23.44 44.99 -39.14
C PRO A 187 25.00 44.94 -39.14
N SER A 188 25.54 43.71 -39.08
CA SER A 188 26.91 43.19 -39.41
C SER A 188 27.66 42.72 -38.16
N GLY A 189 28.11 41.48 -38.00
CA GLY A 189 28.37 40.40 -38.94
C GLY A 189 29.84 40.01 -38.83
N VAL A 190 30.18 38.94 -38.08
CA VAL A 190 31.42 38.17 -38.26
C VAL A 190 31.15 36.69 -37.96
N VAL A 191 31.36 35.89 -38.99
CA VAL A 191 31.43 34.43 -39.01
C VAL A 191 32.79 33.98 -38.46
N SER A 192 32.83 32.90 -37.71
CA SER A 192 33.98 31.97 -37.70
C SER A 192 33.47 30.56 -37.46
N LYS A 193 33.64 29.72 -38.49
CA LYS A 193 33.55 28.26 -38.42
C LYS A 193 34.87 27.75 -37.82
N GLU A 194 34.79 26.75 -36.96
CA GLU A 194 35.84 25.72 -36.86
C GLU A 194 35.17 24.37 -36.60
N GLN A 195 35.67 23.38 -37.31
CA GLN A 195 35.12 22.05 -37.54
C GLN A 195 35.16 21.14 -36.30
N GLU A 196 34.08 20.36 -36.17
CA GLU A 196 34.11 18.90 -36.05
C GLU A 196 35.21 18.26 -35.19
N GLN A 197 34.85 17.90 -33.94
CA GLN A 197 35.26 16.60 -33.42
C GLN A 197 34.23 16.06 -32.43
N LEU A 198 33.57 14.98 -32.87
CA LEU A 198 32.78 14.06 -32.05
C LEU A 198 33.70 13.47 -30.95
N PRO A 199 33.45 13.67 -29.65
CA PRO A 199 34.14 12.89 -28.63
C PRO A 199 33.34 11.62 -28.39
N ALA A 200 34.02 10.51 -28.65
CA ALA A 200 33.57 9.15 -28.44
C ALA A 200 32.80 8.94 -27.13
N THR A 201 31.80 8.08 -27.21
CA THR A 201 31.14 7.38 -26.11
C THR A 201 32.15 6.93 -25.05
N SER A 202 32.33 7.76 -24.03
CA SER A 202 32.82 7.33 -22.73
C SER A 202 31.65 7.45 -21.79
N THR A 203 30.90 6.35 -21.66
CA THR A 203 29.82 6.18 -20.68
C THR A 203 30.42 6.28 -19.28
N LYS A 204 30.67 7.50 -18.79
CA LYS A 204 30.96 7.75 -17.38
C LYS A 204 29.64 7.57 -16.65
N VAL A 205 29.45 6.40 -16.05
CA VAL A 205 28.36 6.16 -15.10
C VAL A 205 28.45 7.25 -14.03
N PRO A 206 27.38 8.01 -13.75
CA PRO A 206 27.41 9.05 -12.73
C PRO A 206 27.66 8.43 -11.36
N THR A 207 28.27 9.21 -10.47
CA THR A 207 28.43 8.80 -9.08
C THR A 207 27.07 8.80 -8.40
N PHE A 208 26.71 7.67 -7.78
CA PHE A 208 25.53 7.50 -6.93
C PHE A 208 25.99 7.57 -5.48
N GLU A 209 25.84 8.74 -4.86
CA GLU A 209 26.21 8.94 -3.45
C GLU A 209 25.23 8.22 -2.54
N ALA A 210 25.73 7.29 -1.73
CA ALA A 210 24.93 6.49 -0.82
C ALA A 210 25.56 6.42 0.58
N ASP A 211 24.70 6.38 1.59
CA ASP A 211 25.04 6.00 2.96
C ASP A 211 25.00 4.47 3.12
N GLU A 212 25.34 3.97 4.31
CA GLU A 212 25.36 2.54 4.64
C GLU A 212 24.04 1.81 4.31
N PHE A 213 22.89 2.49 4.47
CA PHE A 213 21.56 1.92 4.26
C PHE A 213 21.09 2.00 2.80
N THR A 214 21.74 2.83 1.99
CA THR A 214 21.37 3.08 0.59
C THR A 214 22.34 2.49 -0.43
N GLN A 215 23.44 1.87 0.02
CA GLN A 215 24.43 1.25 -0.89
C GLN A 215 23.81 0.23 -1.84
N ILE A 216 22.90 -0.62 -1.34
CA ILE A 216 22.26 -1.67 -2.16
C ILE A 216 21.47 -1.03 -3.33
N TYR A 217 20.82 0.11 -3.09
CA TYR A 217 20.15 0.87 -4.13
C TYR A 217 21.14 1.55 -5.09
N ALA A 218 22.30 2.02 -4.61
CA ALA A 218 23.33 2.57 -5.48
C ALA A 218 23.90 1.51 -6.43
N ASP A 219 24.04 0.27 -5.98
CA ASP A 219 24.49 -0.83 -6.81
C ASP A 219 23.45 -1.22 -7.86
N LEU A 220 22.17 -1.28 -7.48
CA LEU A 220 21.07 -1.42 -8.44
C LEU A 220 21.06 -0.24 -9.43
N ALA A 221 21.30 0.99 -8.97
CA ALA A 221 21.35 2.17 -9.83
C ALA A 221 22.42 2.06 -10.92
N LYS A 222 23.63 1.60 -10.58
CA LYS A 222 24.71 1.34 -11.54
C LYS A 222 24.28 0.33 -12.61
N GLN A 223 23.58 -0.73 -12.22
CA GLN A 223 23.09 -1.75 -13.15
C GLN A 223 22.00 -1.19 -14.07
N LEU A 224 21.05 -0.44 -13.52
CA LEU A 224 19.94 0.15 -14.29
C LEU A 224 20.42 1.24 -15.24
N TYR A 225 21.41 2.04 -14.85
CA TYR A 225 21.88 3.18 -15.64
C TYR A 225 22.46 2.78 -17.00
N ASN A 226 23.04 1.58 -17.09
CA ASN A 226 23.64 1.04 -18.30
C ASN A 226 22.61 0.45 -19.27
N LYS A 227 21.35 0.31 -18.87
CA LYS A 227 20.27 -0.16 -19.75
C LYS A 227 19.78 0.97 -20.63
N GLU A 228 19.48 0.67 -21.90
CA GLU A 228 18.87 1.64 -22.83
C GLU A 228 17.45 2.01 -22.40
N VAL A 229 16.68 1.00 -21.98
CA VAL A 229 15.35 1.15 -21.39
C VAL A 229 15.32 0.41 -20.07
N ILE A 230 14.96 1.12 -19.01
CA ILE A 230 14.79 0.57 -17.67
C ILE A 230 13.41 -0.10 -17.61
N VAL A 231 13.38 -1.42 -17.67
CA VAL A 231 12.13 -2.20 -17.57
C VAL A 231 11.84 -2.48 -16.10
N VAL A 232 10.73 -1.96 -15.59
CA VAL A 232 10.25 -2.22 -14.23
C VAL A 232 9.60 -3.61 -14.21
N THR A 233 10.28 -4.58 -13.62
CA THR A 233 9.79 -5.95 -13.47
C THR A 233 8.88 -6.07 -12.25
N GLU A 234 8.14 -7.17 -12.15
CA GLU A 234 7.23 -7.38 -11.01
C GLU A 234 7.99 -7.69 -9.72
N GLU A 235 9.03 -8.52 -9.82
CA GLU A 235 9.86 -8.95 -8.69
C GLU A 235 10.65 -7.80 -8.06
N GLN A 236 11.09 -6.82 -8.87
CA GLN A 236 11.89 -5.68 -8.40
C GLN A 236 11.13 -4.36 -8.55
N TYR A 237 9.80 -4.40 -8.61
CA TYR A 237 8.99 -3.21 -8.88
C TYR A 237 9.26 -2.13 -7.83
N MET A 238 9.27 -2.50 -6.55
CA MET A 238 9.46 -1.55 -5.47
C MET A 238 10.89 -1.00 -5.45
N GLU A 239 11.86 -1.88 -5.61
CA GLU A 239 13.30 -1.61 -5.55
C GLU A 239 13.73 -0.70 -6.69
N ILE A 240 13.25 -0.95 -7.91
CA ILE A 240 13.53 -0.11 -9.08
C ILE A 240 12.96 1.28 -8.86
N ILE A 241 11.67 1.41 -8.52
CA ILE A 241 11.03 2.73 -8.39
C ILE A 241 11.66 3.53 -7.23
N LEU A 242 11.99 2.88 -6.12
CA LEU A 242 12.69 3.51 -4.99
C LEU A 242 14.12 3.94 -5.38
N THR A 243 14.86 3.10 -6.10
CA THR A 243 16.19 3.45 -6.63
C THR A 243 16.14 4.66 -7.54
N LEU A 244 15.16 4.68 -8.45
CA LEU A 244 14.96 5.78 -9.38
C LEU A 244 14.63 7.07 -8.64
N ASP A 245 13.78 7.04 -7.60
CA ASP A 245 13.45 8.24 -6.82
C ASP A 245 14.65 8.73 -5.97
N LEU A 246 15.41 7.80 -5.39
CA LEU A 246 16.58 8.12 -4.58
C LEU A 246 17.66 8.85 -5.40
N PHE A 247 17.86 8.42 -6.65
CA PHE A 247 18.84 8.97 -7.59
C PHE A 247 18.19 9.69 -8.77
N LYS A 248 17.05 10.37 -8.53
CA LYS A 248 16.23 10.99 -9.58
C LYS A 248 16.99 11.96 -10.49
N GLU A 249 17.96 12.69 -9.94
CA GLU A 249 18.79 13.63 -10.70
C GLU A 249 19.65 12.92 -11.76
N GLN A 250 20.22 11.77 -11.40
CA GLN A 250 21.01 10.96 -12.32
C GLN A 250 20.12 10.29 -13.37
N PHE A 251 18.92 9.85 -12.99
CA PHE A 251 17.99 9.17 -13.90
C PHE A 251 17.16 10.10 -14.78
N ALA A 252 17.24 11.42 -14.59
CA ALA A 252 16.62 12.39 -15.48
C ALA A 252 17.11 12.18 -16.93
N GLY A 253 16.17 12.07 -17.88
CA GLY A 253 16.45 11.79 -19.29
C GLY A 253 16.54 10.31 -19.65
N LYS A 254 16.52 9.38 -18.68
CA LYS A 254 16.51 7.93 -18.99
C LYS A 254 15.12 7.45 -19.42
N ARG A 255 15.11 6.44 -20.29
CA ARG A 255 13.88 5.77 -20.72
C ARG A 255 13.50 4.68 -19.72
N ILE A 256 12.22 4.62 -19.39
CA ILE A 256 11.63 3.63 -18.49
C ILE A 256 10.38 3.05 -19.12
N ARG A 257 10.14 1.76 -18.86
CA ARG A 257 8.90 1.05 -19.16
C ARG A 257 8.32 0.50 -17.86
N ILE A 258 7.11 0.93 -17.52
CA ILE A 258 6.44 0.60 -16.26
C ILE A 258 5.03 0.05 -16.51
N PRO A 259 4.71 -1.16 -16.02
CA PRO A 259 3.35 -1.69 -16.02
C PRO A 259 2.60 -1.26 -14.75
N GLY A 260 1.31 -0.97 -14.86
CA GLY A 260 0.46 -0.69 -13.71
C GLY A 260 -0.96 -0.32 -14.09
N PHE A 261 -1.81 -0.11 -13.10
CA PHE A 261 -3.12 0.49 -13.33
C PHE A 261 -3.01 2.01 -13.34
N VAL A 262 -3.93 2.65 -14.05
CA VAL A 262 -4.04 4.09 -14.13
C VAL A 262 -4.82 4.60 -12.93
N TYR A 263 -4.19 5.49 -12.18
CA TYR A 263 -4.85 6.28 -11.14
C TYR A 263 -4.87 7.75 -11.52
N GLN A 264 -6.05 8.37 -11.45
CA GLN A 264 -6.22 9.79 -11.70
C GLN A 264 -7.11 10.38 -10.62
N ASP A 265 -6.59 11.38 -9.90
CA ASP A 265 -7.40 12.17 -8.97
C ASP A 265 -8.07 13.34 -9.69
N LYS A 266 -9.21 13.79 -9.18
CA LYS A 266 -9.91 15.00 -9.62
C LYS A 266 -9.09 16.26 -9.36
N GLU A 267 -8.21 16.24 -8.35
CA GLU A 267 -7.34 17.37 -8.02
C GLU A 267 -6.09 17.47 -8.91
N MET A 268 -5.82 16.46 -9.74
CA MET A 268 -4.67 16.50 -10.64
C MET A 268 -4.88 17.44 -11.83
N GLU A 269 -3.79 18.07 -12.28
CA GLU A 269 -3.76 18.80 -13.54
C GLU A 269 -4.20 17.91 -14.72
N LYS A 270 -4.89 18.50 -15.70
CA LYS A 270 -5.38 17.79 -16.87
C LYS A 270 -4.23 17.08 -17.61
N GLY A 271 -4.43 15.80 -17.90
CA GLY A 271 -3.45 14.96 -18.59
C GLY A 271 -2.40 14.32 -17.68
N ARG A 272 -2.41 14.61 -16.37
CA ARG A 272 -1.63 13.88 -15.37
C ARG A 272 -2.42 12.73 -14.78
N PHE A 273 -1.69 11.65 -14.50
CA PHE A 273 -2.18 10.43 -13.85
C PHE A 273 -0.97 9.67 -13.31
N ALA A 274 -1.17 8.73 -12.40
CA ALA A 274 -0.14 7.81 -11.97
C ALA A 274 -0.27 6.47 -12.69
N ILE A 275 0.87 5.88 -13.07
CA ILE A 275 0.94 4.44 -13.37
C ILE A 275 1.46 3.77 -12.11
N ALA A 276 0.62 2.97 -11.47
CA ALA A 276 0.90 2.43 -10.14
C ALA A 276 0.49 0.96 -10.00
N ARG A 277 1.06 0.31 -8.99
CA ARG A 277 0.58 -0.97 -8.43
C ARG A 277 0.41 -0.80 -6.92
N PHE A 278 -0.39 -1.65 -6.28
CA PHE A 278 -0.50 -1.62 -4.82
C PHE A 278 0.68 -2.37 -4.21
N SER A 279 1.52 -1.68 -3.45
CA SER A 279 2.52 -2.32 -2.58
C SER A 279 1.83 -2.97 -1.38
N MET A 280 2.23 -4.18 -0.99
CA MET A 280 1.69 -4.89 0.17
C MET A 280 2.84 -5.49 0.99
N GLN A 281 2.80 -5.34 2.33
CA GLN A 281 3.83 -5.86 3.23
C GLN A 281 3.40 -7.18 3.87
N CYS A 282 2.20 -7.22 4.43
CA CYS A 282 1.65 -8.40 5.09
C CYS A 282 0.22 -8.72 4.66
N CYS A 283 -0.63 -7.72 4.42
CA CYS A 283 -2.04 -7.94 4.04
C CYS A 283 -2.67 -6.73 3.36
N THR A 284 -3.81 -6.91 2.69
CA THR A 284 -4.51 -5.85 1.94
C THR A 284 -4.81 -4.59 2.76
N ALA A 285 -4.90 -4.70 4.08
CA ALA A 285 -5.10 -3.56 4.96
C ALA A 285 -3.94 -2.56 4.88
N ASP A 286 -2.70 -3.05 4.76
CA ASP A 286 -1.50 -2.22 4.60
C ASP A 286 -1.26 -1.79 3.14
N ALA A 287 -1.99 -2.36 2.19
CA ALA A 287 -1.70 -2.19 0.78
C ALA A 287 -1.83 -0.72 0.35
N SER A 288 -0.78 -0.15 -0.22
CA SER A 288 -0.71 1.28 -0.55
C SER A 288 -0.28 1.48 -2.00
N PRO A 289 -0.87 2.43 -2.75
CA PRO A 289 -0.49 2.68 -4.14
C PRO A 289 0.97 3.15 -4.24
N PHE A 290 1.70 2.55 -5.16
CA PHE A 290 3.12 2.77 -5.37
C PHE A 290 3.41 2.88 -6.87
N GLY A 291 3.93 4.02 -7.32
CA GLY A 291 4.07 4.28 -8.75
C GLY A 291 4.69 5.61 -9.08
N ILE A 292 4.64 5.96 -10.38
CA ILE A 292 5.24 7.18 -10.91
C ILE A 292 4.16 8.11 -11.46
N LEU A 293 4.25 9.39 -11.09
CA LEU A 293 3.43 10.43 -11.68
C LEU A 293 3.79 10.55 -13.17
N SER A 294 2.79 10.55 -14.03
CA SER A 294 2.96 10.51 -15.47
C SER A 294 2.13 11.60 -16.14
N ILE A 295 2.59 12.05 -17.31
CA ILE A 295 1.85 13.00 -18.16
C ILE A 295 1.69 12.42 -19.56
N ASN A 296 0.44 12.40 -20.05
CA ASN A 296 0.14 11.90 -21.38
C ASN A 296 0.29 13.01 -22.43
N HIS A 297 1.26 12.87 -23.34
CA HIS A 297 1.36 13.73 -24.52
C HIS A 297 0.73 13.12 -25.78
N THR A 298 0.34 11.85 -25.75
CA THR A 298 -0.10 11.08 -26.93
C THR A 298 -1.55 11.31 -27.36
N LYS A 299 -2.29 12.24 -26.73
CA LYS A 299 -3.75 12.48 -26.91
C LYS A 299 -4.65 11.24 -26.72
N GLN A 300 -4.09 10.09 -26.32
CA GLN A 300 -4.87 8.91 -26.00
C GLN A 300 -5.69 9.16 -24.74
N ASN A 301 -6.98 8.83 -24.79
CA ASN A 301 -7.84 8.92 -23.62
C ASN A 301 -7.54 7.72 -22.72
N VAL A 302 -7.15 7.98 -21.48
CA VAL A 302 -6.81 6.95 -20.49
C VAL A 302 -7.91 6.92 -19.44
N LYS A 303 -8.42 5.73 -19.12
CA LYS A 303 -9.43 5.58 -18.07
C LYS A 303 -8.77 5.20 -16.76
N ALA A 304 -9.31 5.69 -15.65
CA ALA A 304 -8.99 5.14 -14.33
C ALA A 304 -9.28 3.63 -14.30
N ASP A 305 -8.52 2.88 -13.51
CA ASP A 305 -8.56 1.40 -13.40
C ASP A 305 -8.07 0.63 -14.64
N GLU A 306 -7.70 1.30 -15.73
CA GLU A 306 -7.14 0.64 -16.89
C GLU A 306 -5.71 0.16 -16.62
N TRP A 307 -5.42 -1.09 -16.93
CA TRP A 307 -4.06 -1.64 -16.89
C TRP A 307 -3.30 -1.27 -18.15
N VAL A 308 -2.16 -0.63 -17.95
CA VAL A 308 -1.32 -0.10 -19.02
C VAL A 308 0.14 -0.45 -18.80
N GLU A 309 0.89 -0.49 -19.89
CA GLU A 309 2.34 -0.40 -19.90
C GLU A 309 2.72 0.94 -20.51
N GLY A 310 3.25 1.84 -19.68
CA GLY A 310 3.73 3.15 -20.10
C GLY A 310 5.22 3.11 -20.38
N GLU A 311 5.62 3.60 -21.56
CA GLU A 311 7.01 3.82 -21.92
C GLU A 311 7.26 5.31 -22.18
N GLY A 312 8.35 5.83 -21.63
CA GLY A 312 8.64 7.25 -21.73
C GLY A 312 9.96 7.65 -21.10
N VAL A 313 10.15 8.96 -20.97
CA VAL A 313 11.38 9.57 -20.42
C VAL A 313 11.13 10.13 -19.03
N LEU A 314 12.00 9.79 -18.08
CA LEU A 314 11.98 10.35 -16.73
C LEU A 314 12.42 11.81 -16.73
N THR A 315 11.67 12.63 -16.00
CA THR A 315 11.97 14.02 -15.71
C THR A 315 11.69 14.30 -14.24
N ILE A 316 12.05 15.49 -13.76
CA ILE A 316 11.79 15.90 -12.39
C ILE A 316 10.74 17.00 -12.43
N ALA A 317 9.73 16.87 -11.58
CA ALA A 317 8.69 17.87 -11.41
C ALA A 317 8.51 18.21 -9.93
N LYS A 318 7.96 19.39 -9.66
CA LYS A 318 7.40 19.69 -8.34
C LYS A 318 5.97 19.16 -8.28
N HIS A 319 5.69 18.39 -7.25
CA HIS A 319 4.33 18.01 -6.87
C HIS A 319 4.16 18.34 -5.39
N GLU A 320 3.20 19.21 -5.09
CA GLU A 320 3.07 19.87 -3.79
C GLU A 320 4.39 20.58 -3.39
N ASN A 321 5.00 20.18 -2.27
CA ASN A 321 6.25 20.73 -1.76
C ASN A 321 7.48 19.84 -2.06
N ASN A 322 7.30 18.72 -2.76
CA ASN A 322 8.36 17.75 -3.01
C ASN A 322 8.79 17.71 -4.49
N GLN A 323 10.06 17.42 -4.74
CA GLN A 323 10.53 17.01 -6.07
C GLN A 323 10.23 15.53 -6.27
N VAL A 324 9.41 15.23 -7.27
CA VAL A 324 9.00 13.88 -7.64
C VAL A 324 9.49 13.56 -9.05
N MET A 325 9.62 12.27 -9.34
CA MET A 325 9.80 11.83 -10.72
C MET A 325 8.50 11.99 -11.51
N LEU A 326 8.63 12.53 -12.72
CA LEU A 326 7.56 12.66 -13.70
C LEU A 326 7.94 11.88 -14.96
N LEU A 327 7.13 10.90 -15.33
CA LEU A 327 7.25 10.16 -16.58
C LEU A 327 6.51 10.87 -17.71
N LYS A 328 7.25 11.35 -18.70
CA LYS A 328 6.68 11.85 -19.96
C LYS A 328 6.46 10.67 -20.89
N ILE A 329 5.20 10.32 -21.11
CA ILE A 329 4.84 9.11 -21.86
C ILE A 329 4.97 9.36 -23.37
N ASP A 330 5.76 8.51 -24.02
CA ASP A 330 5.92 8.45 -25.47
C ASP A 330 4.96 7.43 -26.08
N SER A 331 4.74 6.32 -25.38
CA SER A 331 3.85 5.22 -25.80
C SER A 331 3.10 4.66 -24.60
N LEU A 332 1.79 4.47 -24.75
CA LEU A 332 0.93 3.83 -23.77
C LEU A 332 0.23 2.66 -24.42
N ARG A 333 0.37 1.47 -23.84
CA ARG A 333 -0.25 0.24 -24.34
C ARG A 333 -1.17 -0.35 -23.28
N SER A 334 -2.42 -0.63 -23.62
CA SER A 334 -3.33 -1.38 -22.76
C SER A 334 -2.84 -2.83 -22.62
N ILE A 335 -2.83 -3.35 -21.40
CA ILE A 335 -2.42 -4.72 -21.08
C ILE A 335 -3.52 -5.39 -20.22
N PRO A 336 -3.66 -6.73 -20.27
CA PRO A 336 -4.57 -7.41 -19.34
C PRO A 336 -4.10 -7.18 -17.89
N ALA A 337 -5.08 -7.10 -16.97
CA ALA A 337 -4.80 -7.06 -15.55
C ALA A 337 -3.96 -8.27 -15.12
N LYS A 338 -2.98 -8.03 -14.25
CA LYS A 338 -2.13 -9.10 -13.71
C LYS A 338 -2.93 -9.97 -12.73
N GLU A 339 -2.61 -11.26 -12.69
CA GLU A 339 -3.22 -12.21 -11.74
C GLU A 339 -2.96 -11.80 -10.29
N ASP A 340 -1.72 -11.40 -9.99
CA ASP A 340 -1.38 -10.71 -8.75
C ASP A 340 -1.37 -9.19 -8.99
N PRO A 341 -2.34 -8.43 -8.48
CA PRO A 341 -2.38 -6.99 -8.66
C PRO A 341 -1.35 -6.25 -7.77
N TYR A 342 -0.78 -6.92 -6.77
CA TYR A 342 0.12 -6.32 -5.80
C TYR A 342 1.59 -6.47 -6.18
N VAL A 343 2.43 -5.70 -5.50
CA VAL A 343 3.89 -5.80 -5.52
C VAL A 343 4.40 -5.87 -4.08
N TYR A 344 5.53 -6.54 -3.90
CA TYR A 344 6.09 -6.84 -2.57
C TYR A 344 7.55 -6.41 -2.54
N PRO A 345 8.09 -6.08 -1.36
CA PRO A 345 9.53 -5.91 -1.20
C PRO A 345 10.26 -7.23 -1.47
N ASP A 346 11.36 -7.15 -2.20
CA ASP A 346 12.29 -8.26 -2.34
C ASP A 346 13.17 -8.35 -1.09
N PHE A 347 12.91 -9.34 -0.24
CA PHE A 347 13.68 -9.58 0.98
C PHE A 347 15.07 -10.18 0.72
N ASN A 348 15.36 -10.64 -0.51
CA ASN A 348 16.68 -11.07 -0.92
C ASN A 348 17.43 -9.95 -1.67
N PHE A 349 16.88 -8.73 -1.67
CA PHE A 349 17.51 -7.60 -2.32
C PHE A 349 18.86 -7.28 -1.67
N GLY A 350 19.95 -7.46 -2.42
CA GLY A 350 21.31 -7.19 -1.98
C GLY A 350 21.99 -8.30 -1.18
N SER A 351 21.38 -9.48 -1.05
CA SER A 351 21.98 -10.65 -0.39
C SER A 351 22.83 -11.51 -1.32
#